data_AF-A0A9D2U4F0-F1
#
_entry.id   AF-A0A9D2U4F0-F1
#
_cell.length_a   1.000
_cell.length_b   1.000
_cell.length_c   1.000
_cell.angle_alpha   90.00
_cell.angle_beta   90.00
_cell.angle_gamma   90.00
#
_symmetry.space_group_name_H-M   'P 1'
#
loop_
_entity.id
_entity.type
_entity.pdbx_description
1 polymer ?
#
loop_
_entity_poly.entity_id
_entity_poly.type
_entity_poly.pdbx_seq_one_letter_code
_entity_poly.pdbx_strand_id
1 'polypeptide(L)'
;MKREEKAKKVSFFTRLKTNKELLVLSMPGAIWFLLFAYLPLFGILVAFKRYRLSGNFFESLISSEFVGLDNFKFLFSSGDAWIILRNTVLYNATFIILGVVLPVIVALLLNELRN
;
A
#
# COMPACT_ATOMS: atom_id res chain seq x y z
N MET A 1 -12.17 -6.00 -49.73
CA MET A 1 -13.34 -5.83 -48.85
C MET A 1 -13.11 -6.63 -47.56
N LYS A 2 -12.43 -6.07 -46.56
CA LYS A 2 -12.13 -6.74 -45.29
C LYS A 2 -13.29 -6.48 -44.33
N ARG A 3 -14.09 -7.51 -44.02
CA ARG A 3 -15.10 -7.46 -42.97
C ARG A 3 -14.38 -7.49 -41.63
N GLU A 4 -14.42 -6.38 -40.90
CA GLU A 4 -14.02 -6.35 -39.50
C GLU A 4 -15.01 -7.19 -38.68
N GLU A 5 -14.56 -8.35 -38.20
CA GLU A 5 -15.28 -9.16 -37.24
C GLU A 5 -15.35 -8.41 -35.90
N LYS A 6 -16.51 -7.81 -35.59
CA LYS A 6 -16.78 -7.20 -34.29
C LYS A 6 -16.76 -8.29 -33.21
N ALA A 7 -15.67 -8.37 -32.45
CA ALA A 7 -15.57 -9.25 -31.29
C ALA A 7 -16.73 -8.98 -30.31
N LYS A 8 -17.60 -9.98 -30.12
CA LYS A 8 -18.67 -9.95 -29.11
C LYS A 8 -18.05 -9.65 -27.74
N LYS A 9 -18.44 -8.53 -27.11
CA LYS A 9 -18.05 -8.22 -25.72
C LYS A 9 -18.63 -9.29 -24.80
N VAL A 10 -17.82 -10.28 -24.43
CA VAL A 10 -18.19 -11.31 -23.46
C VAL A 10 -18.54 -10.64 -22.13
N SER A 11 -19.74 -10.91 -21.62
CA SER A 11 -20.26 -10.36 -20.36
C SER A 11 -19.37 -10.67 -19.16
N PHE A 12 -19.29 -9.75 -18.19
CA PHE A 12 -18.48 -9.87 -16.98
C PHE A 12 -18.77 -11.17 -16.20
N PHE A 13 -20.05 -11.52 -16.04
CA PHE A 13 -20.46 -12.74 -15.34
C PHE A 13 -20.07 -14.01 -16.10
N THR A 14 -20.11 -13.98 -17.43
CA THR A 14 -19.61 -15.08 -18.26
C THR A 14 -18.11 -15.25 -18.08
N ARG A 15 -17.34 -14.15 -18.01
CA ARG A 15 -15.90 -14.19 -17.73
C ARG A 15 -15.58 -14.76 -16.35
N LEU A 16 -16.33 -14.39 -15.30
CA LEU A 16 -16.15 -14.97 -13.97
C LEU A 16 -16.39 -16.48 -13.97
N LYS A 17 -17.45 -16.93 -14.66
CA LYS A 17 -17.79 -18.35 -14.71
C LYS A 17 -16.76 -19.16 -15.51
N THR A 18 -16.25 -18.61 -16.61
CA THR A 18 -15.23 -19.25 -17.45
C THR A 18 -13.85 -19.30 -16.79
N ASN A 19 -13.53 -18.38 -15.88
CA ASN A 19 -12.25 -18.34 -15.17
C ASN A 19 -12.37 -18.77 -13.70
N LYS A 20 -13.38 -19.58 -13.37
CA LYS A 20 -13.66 -19.97 -11.99
C LYS A 20 -12.46 -20.67 -11.35
N GLU A 21 -11.77 -21.52 -12.09
CA GLU A 21 -10.61 -22.29 -11.63
C GLU A 21 -9.46 -21.34 -11.23
N LEU A 22 -9.16 -20.35 -12.08
CA LEU A 22 -8.13 -19.33 -11.82
C LEU A 22 -8.51 -18.43 -10.64
N LEU A 23 -9.79 -18.04 -10.54
CA LEU A 23 -10.28 -17.26 -9.42
C LEU A 23 -10.16 -18.03 -8.11
N VAL A 24 -10.57 -19.30 -8.08
CA VAL A 24 -10.45 -20.18 -6.91
C VAL A 24 -8.99 -20.35 -6.49
N LEU A 25 -8.07 -20.52 -7.44
CA LEU A 25 -6.64 -20.61 -7.16
C LEU A 25 -6.08 -19.32 -6.51
N SER A 26 -6.56 -18.15 -6.95
CA SER A 26 -6.16 -16.86 -6.39
C SER A 26 -6.84 -16.52 -5.05
N MET A 27 -7.96 -17.17 -4.72
CA MET A 27 -8.78 -16.82 -3.55
C MET A 27 -8.01 -16.89 -2.23
N PRO A 28 -7.20 -17.94 -1.92
CA PRO A 28 -6.46 -17.99 -0.67
C PRO A 28 -5.52 -16.78 -0.49
N GLY A 29 -4.80 -16.39 -1.55
CA GLY A 29 -3.96 -15.20 -1.54
C GLY A 29 -4.77 -13.92 -1.35
N ALA A 30 -5.88 -13.78 -2.07
CA ALA A 30 -6.76 -12.61 -1.94
C ALA A 30 -7.36 -12.49 -0.53
N ILE A 31 -7.82 -13.59 0.07
CA ILE A 31 -8.35 -13.63 1.43
C ILE A 31 -7.25 -13.25 2.44
N TRP A 32 -6.05 -13.80 2.27
CA TRP A 32 -4.91 -13.43 3.12
C TRP A 32 -4.61 -11.93 3.05
N PHE A 33 -4.56 -11.34 1.84
CA PHE A 33 -4.37 -9.90 1.67
C PHE A 33 -5.49 -9.10 2.33
N LEU A 34 -6.75 -9.50 2.17
CA LEU A 34 -7.88 -8.81 2.78
C LEU A 34 -7.78 -8.79 4.31
N LEU A 35 -7.44 -9.93 4.92
CA LEU A 35 -7.39 -10.06 6.38
C LEU A 35 -6.14 -9.44 7.00
N PHE A 36 -4.99 -9.54 6.36
CA PHE A 36 -3.72 -9.12 6.97
C PHE A 36 -3.15 -7.81 6.43
N ALA A 37 -3.52 -7.40 5.21
CA ALA A 37 -3.06 -6.13 4.64
C ALA A 37 -4.16 -5.06 4.66
N TYR A 38 -5.41 -5.39 4.34
CA TYR A 38 -6.50 -4.39 4.26
C TYR A 38 -7.23 -4.19 5.58
N LEU A 39 -7.54 -5.25 6.32
CA LEU A 39 -8.26 -5.13 7.59
C LEU A 39 -7.52 -4.23 8.60
N PRO A 40 -6.17 -4.30 8.76
CA PRO A 40 -5.46 -3.39 9.67
C PRO A 40 -5.52 -1.91 9.25
N LEU A 41 -5.73 -1.60 7.97
CA LEU A 41 -5.87 -0.22 7.50
C LEU A 41 -7.11 0.47 8.08
N PHE A 42 -8.10 -0.29 8.56
CA PHE A 42 -9.22 0.26 9.33
C PHE A 42 -8.74 1.08 10.54
N GLY A 43 -7.58 0.75 11.11
CA GLY A 43 -6.98 1.50 12.21
C GLY A 43 -6.56 2.93 11.86
N ILE A 44 -6.46 3.30 10.59
CA ILE A 44 -6.15 4.67 10.16
C ILE A 44 -7.21 5.67 10.67
N LEU A 45 -8.44 5.20 10.95
CA LEU A 45 -9.50 6.02 11.53
C LEU A 45 -9.12 6.64 12.89
N VAL A 46 -8.17 6.04 13.61
CA VAL A 46 -7.62 6.59 14.86
C VAL A 46 -7.07 8.01 14.67
N ALA A 47 -6.46 8.30 13.51
CA ALA A 47 -5.90 9.62 13.24
C ALA A 47 -6.95 10.74 13.20
N PHE A 48 -8.23 10.41 12.97
CA PHE A 48 -9.33 11.37 12.91
C PHE A 48 -10.13 11.45 14.22
N LYS A 49 -9.75 10.68 15.22
CA LYS A 49 -10.41 10.63 16.52
C LYS A 49 -9.48 11.10 17.62
N ARG A 50 -10.04 11.65 18.68
CA ARG A 50 -9.31 11.90 19.93
C ARG A 50 -9.21 10.58 20.69
N TYR A 51 -8.39 9.69 20.17
CA TYR A 51 -8.32 8.31 20.64
C TYR A 51 -7.83 8.24 22.08
N ARG A 52 -8.65 7.63 22.94
CA ARG A 52 -8.31 7.30 24.32
C ARG A 52 -8.51 5.80 24.51
N LEU A 53 -7.47 5.11 24.95
CA LEU A 53 -7.56 3.67 25.18
C LEU A 53 -8.36 3.43 26.46
N SER A 54 -9.56 2.87 26.30
CA SER A 54 -10.45 2.48 27.38
C SER A 54 -11.05 1.12 27.03
N GLY A 55 -10.41 0.05 27.49
CA GLY A 55 -10.80 -1.33 27.18
C GLY A 55 -10.20 -1.84 25.86
N ASN A 56 -11.05 -2.36 24.97
CA ASN A 56 -10.62 -2.96 23.70
C ASN A 56 -10.42 -1.91 22.59
N PHE A 57 -9.64 -2.25 21.55
CA PHE A 57 -9.39 -1.34 20.42
C PHE A 57 -10.66 -0.87 19.73
N PHE A 58 -11.58 -1.79 19.42
CA PHE A 58 -12.84 -1.45 18.73
C PHE A 58 -13.75 -0.58 19.58
N GLU A 59 -13.86 -0.87 20.88
CA GLU A 59 -14.63 -0.05 21.83
C GLU A 59 -14.05 1.35 21.96
N SER A 60 -12.72 1.44 22.09
CA SER A 60 -11.98 2.70 22.13
C SER A 60 -12.16 3.50 20.84
N LEU A 61 -12.14 2.83 19.68
CA LEU A 61 -12.33 3.47 18.39
C LEU A 61 -13.76 3.99 18.22
N ILE A 62 -14.79 3.28 18.68
CA ILE A 62 -16.19 3.70 18.55
C ILE A 62 -16.51 4.82 19.54
N SER A 63 -16.10 4.69 20.80
CA SER A 63 -16.39 5.65 21.87
C SER A 63 -15.60 6.96 21.77
N SER A 64 -14.43 6.95 21.11
CA SER A 64 -13.61 8.15 20.95
C SER A 64 -14.27 9.21 20.06
N GLU A 65 -14.20 10.46 20.51
CA GLU A 65 -14.72 11.65 19.83
C GLU A 65 -14.06 11.84 18.47
N PHE A 66 -14.85 12.16 17.45
CA PHE A 66 -14.36 12.45 16.11
C PHE A 66 -13.94 13.92 16.01
N VAL A 67 -12.65 14.16 15.78
CA VAL A 67 -12.03 15.50 15.74
C VAL A 67 -11.56 15.90 14.33
N GLY A 68 -11.88 15.10 13.32
CA GLY A 68 -11.54 15.38 11.93
C GLY A 68 -10.03 15.56 11.74
N LEU A 69 -9.60 16.75 11.32
CA LEU A 69 -8.20 17.04 10.98
C LEU A 69 -7.39 17.69 12.10
N ASP A 70 -7.94 17.81 13.32
CA ASP A 70 -7.27 18.57 14.38
C ASP A 70 -5.96 17.92 14.84
N ASN A 71 -5.89 16.58 14.86
CA ASN A 71 -4.64 15.85 15.11
C ASN A 71 -3.57 16.15 14.05
N PHE A 72 -3.96 16.30 12.78
CA PHE A 72 -3.04 16.65 11.70
C PHE A 72 -2.56 18.08 11.83
N LYS A 73 -3.45 19.04 12.11
CA LYS A 73 -3.06 20.44 12.38
C LYS A 73 -2.05 20.53 13.51
N PHE A 74 -2.30 19.82 14.61
CA PHE A 74 -1.38 19.74 15.74
C PHE A 74 0.00 19.23 15.30
N LEU A 75 0.03 18.09 14.60
CA LEU A 75 1.26 17.47 14.07
C LEU A 75 2.06 18.43 13.17
N PHE A 76 1.40 19.13 12.24
CA PHE A 76 2.08 20.08 11.36
C PHE A 76 2.48 21.38 12.06
N SER A 77 1.76 21.79 13.11
CA SER A 77 2.08 23.00 13.88
C SER A 77 3.27 22.84 14.83
N SER A 78 3.60 21.62 15.27
CA SER A 78 4.70 21.38 16.21
C SER A 78 6.09 21.47 15.56
N GLY A 79 6.17 21.55 14.23
CA GLY A 79 7.43 21.56 13.47
C GLY A 79 8.09 20.18 13.30
N ASP A 80 7.77 19.22 14.17
CA ASP A 80 8.33 17.86 14.12
C ASP A 80 7.96 17.11 12.83
N ALA A 81 6.74 17.31 12.34
CA ALA A 81 6.26 16.66 11.12
C ALA A 81 7.15 16.95 9.91
N TRP A 82 7.64 18.18 9.80
CA TRP A 82 8.52 18.57 8.69
C TRP A 82 9.89 17.91 8.80
N ILE A 83 10.44 17.84 10.01
CA ILE A 83 11.73 17.19 10.27
C ILE A 83 11.63 15.70 9.94
N ILE A 84 10.58 15.04 10.42
CA ILE A 84 10.32 13.62 10.17
C ILE A 84 10.19 13.37 8.67
N LEU A 85 9.30 14.13 7.98
CA LEU A 85 9.07 13.97 6.55
C LEU A 85 10.34 14.17 5.74
N ARG A 86 11.08 15.26 5.99
CA ARG A 86 12.33 15.57 5.28
C ARG A 86 13.35 14.46 5.45
N ASN A 87 13.56 14.00 6.67
CA ASN A 87 14.55 12.97 6.95
C ASN A 87 14.14 11.65 6.28
N THR A 88 12.88 11.23 6.41
CA THR A 88 12.38 10.00 5.76
C THR A 88 12.53 10.06 4.24
N VAL A 89 12.17 11.17 3.60
CA VAL A 89 12.29 11.33 2.14
C VAL A 89 13.76 11.31 1.70
N LEU A 90 14.63 12.05 2.38
CA LEU A 90 16.06 12.11 2.04
C LEU A 90 16.75 10.74 2.22
N TYR A 91 16.45 10.02 3.31
CA TYR A 91 16.99 8.68 3.52
C TYR A 91 16.50 7.70 2.45
N ASN A 92 15.20 7.69 2.13
CA ASN A 92 14.68 6.81 1.07
C ASN A 92 15.28 7.14 -0.30
N ALA A 93 15.40 8.43 -0.65
CA ALA A 93 16.05 8.85 -1.89
C ALA A 93 17.51 8.35 -1.95
N THR A 94 18.24 8.48 -0.84
CA THR A 94 19.62 8.00 -0.72
C THR A 94 19.69 6.48 -0.88
N PHE A 95 18.79 5.73 -0.22
CA PHE A 95 18.74 4.27 -0.34
C PHE A 95 18.40 3.79 -1.75
N ILE A 96 17.49 4.45 -2.45
CA ILE A 96 17.15 4.11 -3.84
C ILE A 96 18.37 4.33 -4.74
N ILE A 97 19.04 5.47 -4.61
CA ILE A 97 20.22 5.78 -5.43
C ILE A 97 21.34 4.78 -5.16
N LEU A 98 21.73 4.61 -3.89
CA LEU A 98 22.81 3.70 -3.53
C LEU A 98 22.48 2.23 -3.82
N GLY A 99 21.22 1.84 -3.59
CA GLY A 99 20.72 0.49 -3.85
C GLY A 99 20.68 0.12 -5.34
N VAL A 100 20.72 1.10 -6.25
CA VAL A 100 20.89 0.86 -7.68
C VAL A 100 22.35 1.00 -8.09
N VAL A 101 23.02 2.08 -7.71
CA VAL A 101 24.37 2.41 -8.17
C VAL A 101 25.41 1.40 -7.67
N LEU A 102 25.40 1.05 -6.38
CA LEU A 102 26.41 0.14 -5.82
C LEU A 102 26.32 -1.27 -6.44
N PRO A 103 25.14 -1.93 -6.53
CA PRO A 103 25.07 -3.24 -7.16
C PRO A 103 25.44 -3.23 -8.64
N VAL A 104 25.08 -2.17 -9.38
CA VAL A 104 25.46 -2.04 -10.79
C VAL A 104 26.97 -1.90 -10.95
N ILE A 105 27.62 -1.06 -10.14
CA ILE A 105 29.10 -0.93 -10.16
C ILE A 105 29.75 -2.28 -9.85
N VAL A 106 29.29 -2.98 -8.81
CA VAL A 106 29.82 -4.30 -8.46
C VAL A 106 29.62 -5.30 -9.60
N ALA A 107 28.45 -5.30 -10.26
CA ALA A 107 28.18 -6.17 -11.40
C ALA A 107 29.13 -5.90 -12.58
N LEU A 108 29.41 -4.63 -12.87
CA LEU A 108 30.38 -4.25 -13.92
C LEU A 108 31.80 -4.69 -13.56
N LEU A 109 32.25 -4.45 -12.33
CA LEU A 109 33.58 -4.87 -11.88
C LEU A 109 33.76 -6.39 -11.98
N LEU A 110 32.74 -7.16 -11.58
CA LEU A 110 32.77 -8.62 -11.69
C LEU A 110 32.76 -9.10 -13.15
N ASN A 111 32.07 -8.38 -14.05
CA ASN A 111 32.06 -8.69 -15.47
C ASN A 111 33.44 -8.47 -16.10
N GLU A 112 34.13 -7.38 -15.74
CA GLU A 112 35.50 -7.09 -16.20
C GLU A 112 36.55 -8.04 -15.62
N LEU A 113 36.30 -8.68 -14.47
CA LEU A 113 37.19 -9.72 -13.94
C LEU A 113 37.01 -11.08 -14.63
N ARG A 114 35.87 -11.30 -15.29
CA ARG A 114 35.56 -12.55 -15.99
C ARG A 114 35.97 -12.52 -17.46
N ASN A 115 35.83 -11.37 -18.11
CA ASN A 115 36.29 -11.14 -19.48
C ASN A 115 37.81 -10.95 -19.53
#